data_AF-A0A7S4VKT0-F1
#
_entry.id   AF-A0A7S4VKT0-F1
#
_cell.length_a   1.000
_cell.length_b   1.000
_cell.length_c   1.000
_cell.angle_alpha   90.00
_cell.angle_beta   90.00
_cell.angle_gamma   90.00
#
_symmetry.space_group_name_H-M   'P 1'
#
loop_
_entity.id
_entity.type
_entity.pdbx_description
1 polymer ?
#
loop_
_entity_poly.entity_id
_entity_poly.type
_entity_poly.pdbx_seq_one_letter_code
_entity_poly.pdbx_strand_id
1 'polypeptide(L)'
;ISSAFWPSLSDDLPSMFNDEDKALLRKVFNPCLSDRREEGSRFVPPDTSFAYVQKLRALVKEEEAVQRRRMEHFFDKMFSQQCPGPLFPSSWASSVEISHGEAAGRQGAQLSARPHY
;
A
#
# COMPACT_ATOMS: atom_id res chain seq x y z
N ILE A 1 -21.37 -3.34 17.29
CA ILE A 1 -20.09 -4.07 17.12
C ILE A 1 -19.06 -3.16 16.43
N SER A 2 -19.33 -2.58 15.25
CA SER A 2 -18.44 -1.59 14.61
C SER A 2 -18.13 -0.36 15.47
N SER A 3 -19.14 0.12 16.22
CA SER A 3 -19.03 1.26 17.13
C SER A 3 -18.02 1.08 18.27
N ALA A 4 -17.67 -0.16 18.63
CA ALA A 4 -16.71 -0.47 19.70
C ALA A 4 -15.28 -0.71 19.17
N PHE A 5 -15.15 -1.07 17.88
CA PHE A 5 -13.86 -1.40 17.28
C PHE A 5 -12.96 -0.16 17.14
N TRP A 6 -13.43 0.91 16.50
CA TRP A 6 -12.59 2.10 16.28
C TRP A 6 -12.12 2.75 17.57
N PRO A 7 -12.96 2.95 18.60
CA PRO A 7 -12.51 3.46 19.89
C PRO A 7 -11.44 2.59 20.55
N SER A 8 -11.51 1.26 20.38
CA SER A 8 -10.49 0.35 20.94
C SER A 8 -9.11 0.44 20.26
N LEU A 9 -9.03 1.07 19.08
CA LEU A 9 -7.76 1.36 18.40
C LEU A 9 -7.20 2.75 18.76
N SER A 10 -7.98 3.62 19.39
CA SER A 10 -7.55 4.94 19.87
C SER A 10 -6.68 4.82 21.13
N ASP A 11 -5.83 5.82 21.39
CA ASP A 11 -4.95 5.80 22.57
C ASP A 11 -5.65 6.29 23.85
N ASP A 12 -6.76 7.00 23.70
CA ASP A 12 -7.48 7.63 24.81
C ASP A 12 -8.42 6.70 25.57
N LEU A 13 -8.60 5.45 25.11
CA LEU A 13 -9.57 4.51 25.67
C LEU A 13 -8.95 3.15 25.99
N PRO A 14 -9.46 2.45 27.03
CA PRO A 14 -9.10 1.06 27.29
C PRO A 14 -9.38 0.20 26.06
N SER A 15 -8.33 -0.44 25.55
CA SER A 15 -8.45 -1.31 24.39
C SER A 15 -8.93 -2.70 24.81
N MET A 16 -9.76 -3.32 23.98
CA MET A 16 -10.06 -4.75 24.08
C MET A 16 -8.92 -5.63 23.54
N PHE A 17 -7.93 -5.02 22.88
CA PHE A 17 -6.76 -5.69 22.34
C PHE A 17 -5.56 -5.51 23.27
N ASN A 18 -4.65 -6.49 23.29
CA ASN A 18 -3.33 -6.28 23.85
C ASN A 18 -2.55 -5.25 22.99
N ASP A 19 -1.48 -4.71 23.54
CA ASP A 19 -0.71 -3.63 22.90
C ASP A 19 -0.13 -4.02 21.54
N GLU A 20 0.31 -5.26 21.38
CA GLU A 20 0.88 -5.73 20.10
C GLU A 20 -0.17 -5.82 19.00
N ASP A 21 -1.33 -6.40 19.31
CA ASP A 21 -2.43 -6.55 18.36
C ASP A 21 -3.08 -5.20 18.05
N LYS A 22 -3.18 -4.31 19.05
CA LYS A 22 -3.58 -2.92 18.83
C LYS A 22 -2.63 -2.21 17.86
N ALA A 23 -1.32 -2.33 18.07
CA ALA A 23 -0.32 -1.74 17.20
C ALA A 23 -0.38 -2.31 15.77
N LEU A 24 -0.55 -3.62 15.63
CA LEU A 24 -0.75 -4.29 14.35
C LEU A 24 -2.00 -3.76 13.61
N LEU A 25 -3.15 -3.75 14.29
CA LEU A 25 -4.42 -3.30 13.70
C LEU A 25 -4.38 -1.81 13.34
N ARG A 26 -3.65 -0.98 14.09
CA ARG A 26 -3.43 0.44 13.72
C ARG A 26 -2.61 0.61 12.45
N LYS A 27 -1.63 -0.25 12.20
CA LYS A 27 -0.88 -0.24 10.92
C LYS A 27 -1.80 -0.59 9.75
N VAL A 28 -2.66 -1.59 9.94
CA VAL A 28 -3.59 -2.08 8.90
C VAL A 28 -4.72 -1.08 8.62
N PHE A 29 -5.32 -0.50 9.68
CA PHE A 29 -6.41 0.48 9.57
C PHE A 29 -5.93 1.90 9.83
N ASN A 30 -4.80 2.26 9.21
CA ASN A 30 -4.25 3.60 9.29
C ASN A 30 -5.20 4.60 8.60
N PRO A 31 -5.69 5.65 9.30
CA PRO A 31 -6.65 6.59 8.75
C PRO A 31 -6.12 7.39 7.54
N CYS A 32 -4.79 7.51 7.37
CA CYS A 32 -4.20 8.18 6.21
C CYS A 32 -4.08 7.27 4.98
N LEU A 33 -4.21 5.95 5.16
CA LEU A 33 -4.05 4.96 4.09
C LEU A 33 -5.33 4.16 3.83
N SER A 34 -6.37 4.37 4.64
CA SER A 34 -7.59 3.57 4.64
C SER A 34 -8.81 4.41 5.00
N ASP A 35 -9.83 4.32 4.15
CA ASP A 35 -11.13 4.97 4.29
C ASP A 35 -12.14 4.16 5.14
N ARG A 36 -11.74 2.98 5.66
CA ARG A 36 -12.64 2.04 6.35
C ARG A 36 -13.42 2.66 7.51
N ARG A 37 -12.87 3.68 8.15
CA ARG A 37 -13.54 4.42 9.24
C ARG A 37 -14.77 5.19 8.76
N GLU A 38 -14.75 5.67 7.52
CA GLU A 38 -15.81 6.46 6.90
C GLU A 38 -17.04 5.60 6.53
N GLU A 39 -16.89 4.27 6.48
CA GLU A 39 -18.00 3.35 6.24
C GLU A 39 -19.01 3.31 7.39
N GLY A 40 -18.67 3.85 8.56
CA GLY A 40 -19.57 4.03 9.69
C GLY A 40 -20.23 2.72 10.13
N SER A 41 -21.57 2.65 10.05
CA SER A 41 -22.34 1.47 10.44
C SER A 41 -22.23 0.30 9.46
N ARG A 42 -21.75 0.52 8.22
CA ARG A 42 -21.53 -0.54 7.22
C ARG A 42 -20.23 -1.30 7.43
N PHE A 43 -19.31 -0.73 8.22
CA PHE A 43 -18.07 -1.39 8.57
C PHE A 43 -18.36 -2.66 9.38
N VAL A 44 -17.77 -3.78 8.95
CA VAL A 44 -17.74 -5.03 9.70
C VAL A 44 -16.30 -5.24 10.18
N PRO A 45 -16.06 -5.29 11.51
CA PRO A 45 -14.73 -5.56 12.03
C PRO A 45 -14.19 -6.90 11.50
N PRO A 46 -12.87 -6.99 11.28
CA PRO A 46 -12.26 -8.27 10.89
C PRO A 46 -12.43 -9.31 12.01
N ASP A 47 -12.31 -10.58 11.65
CA ASP A 47 -12.20 -11.66 12.64
C ASP A 47 -10.99 -11.40 13.54
N THR A 48 -11.19 -11.42 14.86
CA THR A 48 -10.12 -11.23 15.85
C THR A 48 -9.66 -12.55 16.46
N SER A 49 -9.98 -13.68 15.82
CA SER A 49 -9.45 -14.99 16.19
C SER A 49 -7.93 -15.01 16.12
N PHE A 50 -7.30 -15.79 17.01
CA PHE A 50 -5.85 -15.92 17.06
C PHE A 50 -5.24 -16.30 15.70
N ALA A 51 -5.86 -17.25 15.00
CA ALA A 51 -5.39 -17.70 13.69
C ALA A 51 -5.40 -16.59 12.63
N TYR A 52 -6.46 -15.77 12.61
CA TYR A 52 -6.54 -14.63 11.70
C TYR A 52 -5.48 -13.58 12.01
N VAL A 53 -5.35 -13.19 13.28
CA VAL A 53 -4.39 -12.17 13.73
C VAL A 53 -2.94 -12.61 13.49
N GLN A 54 -2.61 -13.89 13.70
CA GLN A 54 -1.28 -14.42 13.38
C GLN A 54 -0.97 -14.35 11.88
N LYS A 55 -1.94 -14.72 11.03
CA LYS A 55 -1.78 -14.59 9.58
C LYS A 55 -1.59 -13.14 9.16
N LEU A 56 -2.39 -12.23 9.72
CA LEU A 56 -2.27 -10.79 9.45
C LEU A 56 -0.89 -10.26 9.87
N ARG A 57 -0.38 -10.69 11.03
CA ARG A 57 0.96 -10.33 11.52
C ARG A 57 2.06 -10.80 10.58
N ALA A 58 1.97 -12.00 10.02
CA ALA A 58 2.93 -12.50 9.04
C ALA A 58 2.92 -11.64 7.76
N LEU A 59 1.73 -11.35 7.22
CA LEU A 59 1.58 -10.53 6.01
C LEU A 59 2.13 -9.11 6.20
N VAL A 60 1.85 -8.47 7.34
CA VAL A 60 2.36 -7.12 7.63
C VAL A 60 3.88 -7.12 7.75
N LYS A 61 4.50 -8.16 8.34
CA LYS A 61 5.97 -8.28 8.39
C LYS A 61 6.59 -8.45 7.00
N GLU A 62 5.95 -9.23 6.13
CA GLU A 62 6.40 -9.40 4.74
C GLU A 62 6.35 -8.07 3.98
N GLU A 63 5.27 -7.30 4.13
CA GLU A 63 5.12 -5.98 3.53
C GLU A 63 6.17 -5.00 4.07
N GLU A 64 6.41 -4.96 5.38
CA GLU A 64 7.47 -4.13 5.99
C GLU A 64 8.85 -4.47 5.41
N ALA A 65 9.14 -5.76 5.17
CA ALA A 65 10.39 -6.18 4.54
C ALA A 65 10.50 -5.75 3.07
N VAL A 66 9.39 -5.70 2.32
CA VAL A 66 9.36 -5.14 0.96
C VAL A 66 9.56 -3.63 0.98
N GLN A 67 8.86 -2.91 1.87
CA GLN A 67 8.98 -1.46 2.01
C GLN A 67 10.41 -1.03 2.35
N ARG A 68 11.04 -1.73 3.31
CA ARG A 68 12.45 -1.48 3.65
C ARG A 68 13.38 -1.69 2.45
N ARG A 69 13.22 -2.81 1.72
CA ARG A 69 14.03 -3.07 0.52
C ARG A 69 13.82 -2.02 -0.57
N ARG A 70 12.59 -1.55 -0.76
CA ARG A 70 12.28 -0.45 -1.69
C ARG A 70 12.98 0.84 -1.27
N MET A 71 12.91 1.20 0.00
CA MET A 71 13.61 2.38 0.52
C MET A 71 15.13 2.26 0.35
N GLU A 72 15.72 1.13 0.76
CA GLU A 72 17.15 0.87 0.59
C GLU A 72 17.58 1.00 -0.87
N HIS A 73 16.81 0.42 -1.80
CA HIS A 73 17.11 0.53 -3.22
C HIS A 73 16.93 1.97 -3.74
N PHE A 74 15.89 2.68 -3.32
CA PHE A 74 15.62 4.06 -3.71
C PHE A 74 16.73 5.02 -3.30
N PHE A 75 17.33 4.81 -2.12
CA PHE A 75 18.41 5.63 -1.59
C PHE A 75 19.82 5.18 -2.00
N ASP A 76 19.94 4.11 -2.80
CA ASP A 76 21.23 3.68 -3.36
C ASP A 76 21.74 4.70 -4.38
N LYS A 77 23.05 4.94 -4.41
CA LYS A 77 23.70 5.81 -5.41
C LYS A 77 23.54 5.28 -6.84
N MET A 78 23.29 3.99 -7.01
CA MET A 78 23.04 3.34 -8.29
C MET A 78 21.57 3.37 -8.70
N PHE A 79 20.68 3.92 -7.88
CA PHE A 79 19.28 4.08 -8.24
C PHE A 79 19.14 5.01 -9.45
N SER A 80 18.41 4.55 -10.47
CA SER A 80 18.06 5.34 -11.65
C SER A 80 16.54 5.43 -11.77
N GLN A 81 16.02 6.64 -11.87
CA GLN A 81 14.58 6.85 -12.09
C GLN A 81 14.11 6.29 -13.43
N GLN A 82 14.97 6.27 -14.45
CA GLN A 82 14.65 5.69 -15.76
C GLN A 82 14.55 4.16 -15.69
N CYS A 83 15.34 3.55 -14.81
CA CYS A 83 15.42 2.11 -14.61
C CYS A 83 15.32 1.76 -13.10
N PRO A 84 14.15 1.95 -12.47
CA PRO A 84 13.99 1.80 -11.03
C PRO A 84 14.10 0.35 -10.53
N GLY A 85 14.12 -0.62 -11.45
CA GLY A 85 14.29 -2.03 -11.13
C GLY A 85 13.00 -2.74 -10.70
N PRO A 86 13.09 -4.07 -10.43
CA PRO A 86 11.93 -4.94 -10.25
C PRO A 86 11.18 -4.75 -8.93
N LEU A 87 11.74 -4.00 -7.98
CA LEU A 87 11.07 -3.68 -6.70
C LEU A 87 9.98 -2.63 -6.86
N PHE A 88 9.96 -1.89 -7.97
CA PHE A 88 9.00 -0.84 -8.27
C PHE A 88 8.05 -1.25 -9.40
N PRO A 89 6.86 -0.65 -9.48
CA PRO A 89 5.95 -0.87 -10.60
C PRO A 89 6.64 -0.57 -11.94
N SER A 90 6.34 -1.36 -12.98
CA SER A 90 6.88 -1.13 -14.32
C SER A 90 6.49 0.25 -14.90
N SER A 91 5.39 0.83 -14.42
CA SER A 91 4.93 2.18 -14.79
C SER A 91 5.84 3.31 -14.27
N TRP A 92 6.78 3.04 -13.36
CA TRP A 92 7.76 4.03 -12.92
C TRP A 92 8.96 4.17 -13.87
N ALA A 93 9.26 3.12 -14.65
CA ALA A 93 10.26 3.23 -15.70
C ALA A 93 9.70 4.13 -16.81
N SER A 94 10.53 5.02 -17.36
CA SER A 94 10.09 5.92 -18.44
C SER A 94 9.58 5.09 -19.61
N SER A 95 8.30 5.25 -19.96
CA SER A 95 7.70 4.64 -21.15
C SER A 95 8.06 5.38 -22.44
N VAL A 96 8.80 6.49 -22.34
CA VAL A 96 9.10 7.38 -23.47
C VAL A 96 10.59 7.36 -23.75
N GLU A 97 10.96 6.63 -24.79
CA GLU A 97 12.23 6.79 -25.48
C GLU A 97 12.05 7.96 -26.46
N ILE A 98 12.43 9.18 -26.06
CA ILE A 98 12.46 10.32 -26.99
C ILE A 98 13.70 10.12 -27.88
N SER A 99 13.52 9.45 -29.01
CA SER A 99 14.57 9.28 -30.02
C SER A 99 14.97 10.64 -30.57
N HIS A 100 16.11 11.16 -30.12
CA HIS A 100 16.81 12.22 -30.85
C HIS A 100 17.52 11.59 -32.05
N GLY A 101 16.88 11.63 -33.21
CA GLY A 101 17.49 11.31 -34.51
C GLY A 101 17.14 9.92 -35.05
N GLU A 102 16.43 9.94 -36.19
CA GLU A 102 16.35 8.90 -37.23
C GLU A 102 15.60 7.59 -36.91
N ALA A 103 14.30 7.63 -37.21
CA ALA A 103 13.45 6.58 -37.76
C ALA A 103 13.87 5.10 -37.60
N ALA A 104 13.28 4.41 -36.61
CA ALA A 104 12.84 3.01 -36.72
C ALA A 104 11.80 2.70 -35.64
N GLY A 105 10.65 2.16 -36.06
CA GLY A 105 9.43 2.15 -35.26
C GLY A 105 9.42 1.21 -34.05
N ARG A 106 8.94 1.76 -32.93
CA ARG A 106 8.08 1.06 -31.98
C ARG A 106 6.84 1.91 -31.77
N GLN A 107 5.66 1.34 -32.05
CA GLN A 107 4.38 2.03 -31.90
C GLN A 107 4.21 2.43 -30.42
N GLY A 108 4.32 3.74 -30.16
CA GLY A 108 4.05 4.31 -28.86
C GLY A 108 2.58 4.10 -28.47
N ALA A 109 2.33 4.07 -27.15
CA ALA A 109 0.99 3.95 -26.60
C ALA A 109 0.10 5.10 -27.12
N GLN A 110 -0.87 4.76 -27.97
CA GLN A 110 -1.84 5.69 -28.52
C GLN A 110 -2.84 6.08 -27.42
N LEU A 111 -2.75 7.31 -26.93
CA LEU A 111 -3.72 7.87 -25.99
C LEU A 111 -5.03 8.14 -26.75
N SER A 112 -6.03 7.28 -26.56
CA SER A 112 -7.38 7.52 -27.05
C SER A 112 -8.20 8.32 -26.02
N ALA A 113 -8.96 9.31 -26.48
CA ALA A 113 -9.90 10.02 -25.63
C ALA A 113 -10.91 9.06 -24.99
N ARG A 114 -11.17 9.25 -23.69
CA ARG A 114 -12.18 8.50 -22.93
C ARG A 114 -13.56 8.79 -23.52
N PRO A 115 -14.32 7.79 -24.00
CA PRO A 115 -15.66 8.02 -24.52
C PRO A 115 -16.55 8.62 -23.42
N HIS A 116 -17.24 9.71 -23.77
CA HIS A 116 -18.35 10.20 -22.97
C HIS A 116 -19.54 9.25 -23.18
N TYR A 117 -20.18 8.87 -22.08
CA TYR A 117 -21.45 8.14 -22.07
C TYR A 117 -22.56 9.09 -21.65
#